data_AF-A0A440UTL0-F1
#
_entry.id   AF-A0A440UTL0-F1
#
_cell.length_a   1.000
_cell.length_b   1.000
_cell.length_c   1.000
_cell.angle_alpha   90.00
_cell.angle_beta   90.00
_cell.angle_gamma   90.00
#
_symmetry.space_group_name_H-M   'P 1'
#
loop_
_entity.id
_entity.type
_entity.pdbx_description
1 polymer ?
#
loop_
_entity_poly.entity_id
_entity_poly.type
_entity_poly.pdbx_seq_one_letter_code
_entity_poly.pdbx_strand_id
1 'polypeptide(L)'
;FCQTSAATRVLAGSGKVADTVRVETDGAFLAGEAGIVAPAETVPFEAESLDLVVSLLSLQAMNDIPGVLAQIRRALKPDGLFLGALAGAGTLSELRESLLAAETELYGGASPRVLPFTDVRDAGALLQRAGLALPVADVETVTVRYDSLFGLAADLRAMGETSPLLDRSRRPATRRLFA
;
A
#
# COMPACT_ATOMS: atom_id res chain seq x y z
N PHE A 1 -7.18 0.65 -6.77
CA PHE A 1 -6.53 1.62 -5.87
C PHE A 1 -5.06 1.71 -6.26
N CYS A 2 -4.67 2.81 -6.89
CA CYS A 2 -3.27 3.13 -7.22
C CYS A 2 -2.91 4.56 -6.84
N GLN A 3 -3.87 5.35 -6.34
CA GLN A 3 -3.80 6.75 -5.93
C GLN A 3 -3.42 7.76 -7.03
N THR A 4 -2.70 7.35 -8.07
CA THR A 4 -2.21 8.17 -9.17
C THR A 4 -2.50 7.51 -10.52
N SER A 5 -2.42 8.28 -11.61
CA SER A 5 -2.59 7.78 -12.98
C SER A 5 -1.36 7.04 -13.54
N ALA A 6 -0.31 6.82 -12.74
CA ALA A 6 0.93 6.22 -13.21
C ALA A 6 0.72 4.82 -13.80
N ALA A 7 -0.03 3.95 -13.11
CA ALA A 7 -0.35 2.61 -13.59
C ALA A 7 -1.09 2.66 -14.94
N THR A 8 -2.15 3.46 -15.04
CA THR A 8 -2.94 3.61 -16.25
C THR A 8 -2.11 4.11 -17.43
N ARG A 9 -1.23 5.10 -17.22
CA ARG A 9 -0.34 5.61 -18.27
C ARG A 9 0.62 4.56 -18.78
N VAL A 10 1.21 3.75 -17.90
CA VAL A 10 2.10 2.65 -18.29
C VAL A 10 1.34 1.56 -19.05
N LEU A 11 0.13 1.19 -18.59
CA LEU A 11 -0.70 0.18 -19.26
C LEU A 11 -1.12 0.64 -20.66
N ALA A 12 -1.57 1.90 -20.81
CA ALA A 12 -1.92 2.46 -22.11
C ALA A 12 -0.73 2.49 -23.08
N GLY A 13 0.47 2.80 -22.58
CA GLY A 13 1.70 2.78 -23.38
C GLY A 13 2.21 1.38 -23.75
N SER A 14 1.69 0.32 -23.11
CA SER A 14 2.17 -1.05 -23.34
C SER A 14 1.70 -1.68 -24.66
N GLY A 15 0.60 -1.16 -25.24
CA GLY A 15 -0.08 -1.77 -26.39
C GLY A 15 -0.76 -3.11 -26.10
N LYS A 16 -0.80 -3.56 -24.84
CA LYS A 16 -1.39 -4.85 -24.41
C LYS A 16 -2.76 -4.69 -23.74
N VAL A 17 -3.15 -3.47 -23.42
CA VAL A 17 -4.41 -3.16 -22.72
C VAL A 17 -5.23 -2.23 -23.59
N ALA A 18 -6.45 -2.66 -23.95
CA ALA A 18 -7.36 -1.88 -24.77
C ALA A 18 -8.02 -0.76 -23.96
N ASP A 19 -8.58 -1.12 -22.80
CA ASP A 19 -9.35 -0.23 -21.94
C ASP A 19 -8.87 -0.33 -20.49
N THR A 20 -8.97 0.79 -19.76
CA THR A 20 -8.64 0.84 -18.34
C THR A 20 -9.71 1.61 -17.59
N VAL A 21 -10.04 1.14 -16.38
CA VAL A 21 -10.91 1.84 -15.45
C VAL A 21 -10.15 2.03 -14.15
N ARG A 22 -9.99 3.29 -13.71
CA ARG A 22 -9.38 3.62 -12.42
C ARG A 22 -10.43 3.50 -11.33
N VAL A 23 -10.04 2.91 -10.19
CA VAL A 23 -10.86 2.84 -8.98
C VAL A 23 -10.07 3.40 -7.81
N GLU A 24 -10.63 4.43 -7.17
CA GLU A 24 -10.02 5.11 -6.03
C GLU A 24 -11.04 5.34 -4.91
N THR A 25 -10.55 5.64 -3.70
CA THR A 25 -11.38 5.85 -2.51
C THR A 25 -12.01 7.24 -2.43
N ASP A 26 -11.44 8.20 -3.15
CA ASP A 26 -11.88 9.60 -3.16
C ASP A 26 -11.66 10.20 -4.56
N GLY A 27 -12.56 11.10 -4.97
CA GLY A 27 -12.45 11.78 -6.27
C GLY A 27 -11.19 12.63 -6.41
N ALA A 28 -10.58 13.08 -5.31
CA ALA A 28 -9.31 13.79 -5.31
C ALA A 28 -8.18 12.96 -5.95
N PHE A 29 -8.15 11.65 -5.73
CA PHE A 29 -7.15 10.75 -6.32
C PHE A 29 -7.34 10.51 -7.82
N LEU A 30 -8.54 10.78 -8.35
CA LEU A 30 -8.78 10.75 -9.79
C LEU A 30 -8.18 11.95 -10.51
N ALA A 31 -7.89 13.05 -9.80
CA ALA A 31 -7.26 14.26 -10.35
C ALA A 31 -7.98 14.82 -11.59
N GLY A 32 -9.32 14.70 -11.64
CA GLY A 32 -10.16 15.15 -12.75
C GLY A 32 -10.24 14.17 -13.94
N GLU A 33 -9.53 13.04 -13.88
CA GLU A 33 -9.66 11.95 -14.86
C GLU A 33 -10.90 11.08 -14.59
N ALA A 34 -11.35 10.35 -15.61
CA ALA A 34 -12.46 9.41 -15.46
C ALA A 34 -12.08 8.21 -14.57
N GLY A 35 -13.00 7.79 -13.71
CA GLY A 35 -12.83 6.64 -12.83
C GLY A 35 -14.04 6.42 -11.94
N ILE A 36 -13.96 5.36 -11.12
CA ILE A 36 -14.99 4.99 -10.16
C ILE A 36 -14.47 5.35 -8.76
N VAL A 37 -15.31 6.03 -7.99
CA VAL A 37 -15.08 6.19 -6.55
C VAL A 37 -15.80 5.07 -5.82
N ALA A 38 -15.07 4.27 -5.05
CA ALA A 38 -15.59 3.16 -4.27
C ALA A 38 -15.12 3.24 -2.82
N PRO A 39 -15.88 2.71 -1.84
CA PRO A 39 -15.39 2.60 -0.48
C PRO A 39 -14.04 1.88 -0.42
N ALA A 40 -13.23 2.21 0.59
CA ALA A 40 -11.98 1.48 0.84
C ALA A 40 -12.25 -0.03 0.91
N GLU A 41 -11.31 -0.82 0.41
CA GLU A 41 -11.36 -2.28 0.46
C GLU A 41 -12.55 -2.90 -0.32
N THR A 42 -13.15 -2.14 -1.25
CA THR A 42 -14.24 -2.60 -2.12
C THR A 42 -13.80 -2.67 -3.58
N VAL A 43 -14.06 -3.80 -4.25
CA VAL A 43 -13.80 -3.99 -5.69
C VAL A 43 -15.15 -3.94 -6.44
N PRO A 44 -15.50 -2.81 -7.07
CA PRO A 44 -16.86 -2.52 -7.56
C PRO A 44 -17.12 -3.11 -8.96
N PHE A 45 -16.83 -4.39 -9.16
CA PHE A 45 -16.98 -5.06 -10.45
C PHE A 45 -17.76 -6.36 -10.34
N GLU A 46 -18.47 -6.70 -11.42
CA GLU A 46 -19.19 -7.97 -11.55
C GLU A 46 -18.22 -9.16 -11.58
N ALA A 47 -18.72 -10.35 -11.27
CA ALA A 47 -17.91 -11.55 -11.34
C ALA A 47 -17.45 -11.81 -12.78
N GLU A 48 -16.21 -12.30 -12.94
CA GLU A 48 -15.65 -12.67 -14.24
C GLU A 48 -15.77 -11.57 -15.31
N SER A 49 -15.57 -10.31 -14.91
CA SER A 49 -15.71 -9.14 -15.80
C SER A 49 -14.38 -8.53 -16.22
N LEU A 50 -13.29 -8.83 -15.50
CA LEU A 50 -11.97 -8.23 -15.70
C LEU A 50 -10.94 -9.25 -16.22
N ASP A 51 -10.13 -8.84 -17.18
CA ASP A 51 -8.99 -9.62 -17.67
C ASP A 51 -7.71 -9.33 -16.84
N LEU A 52 -7.61 -8.14 -16.26
CA LEU A 52 -6.45 -7.65 -15.52
C LEU A 52 -6.89 -6.76 -14.35
N VAL A 53 -6.31 -6.99 -13.18
CA VAL A 53 -6.38 -6.09 -12.02
C VAL A 53 -4.97 -5.67 -11.61
N VAL A 54 -4.74 -4.37 -11.43
CA VAL A 54 -3.46 -3.81 -10.98
C VAL A 54 -3.70 -2.98 -9.72
N SER A 55 -2.90 -3.22 -8.67
CA SER A 55 -2.92 -2.45 -7.43
C SER A 55 -1.49 -2.13 -6.99
N LEU A 56 -1.11 -0.86 -7.06
CA LEU A 56 0.25 -0.41 -6.72
C LEU A 56 0.23 0.42 -5.44
N LEU A 57 1.11 0.07 -4.50
CA LEU A 57 1.39 0.77 -3.25
C LEU A 57 0.13 1.19 -2.48
N SER A 58 -0.89 0.35 -2.48
CA SER A 58 -2.15 0.63 -1.76
C SER A 58 -2.53 -0.47 -0.77
N LEU A 59 -2.15 -1.72 -1.04
CA LEU A 59 -2.55 -2.87 -0.21
C LEU A 59 -1.96 -2.80 1.20
N GLN A 60 -0.75 -2.22 1.37
CA GLN A 60 -0.10 -2.15 2.69
C GLN A 60 -0.88 -1.32 3.72
N ALA A 61 -1.82 -0.48 3.27
CA ALA A 61 -2.64 0.37 4.13
C ALA A 61 -4.04 -0.21 4.41
N MET A 62 -4.38 -1.38 3.84
CA MET A 62 -5.70 -2.00 3.98
C MET A 62 -5.78 -2.91 5.22
N ASN A 63 -6.95 -2.95 5.84
CA ASN A 63 -7.24 -3.78 7.00
C ASN A 63 -7.66 -5.20 6.61
N ASP A 64 -8.38 -5.37 5.50
CA ASP A 64 -8.81 -6.67 4.98
C ASP A 64 -8.20 -7.01 3.60
N ILE A 65 -6.87 -7.18 3.55
CA ILE A 65 -6.17 -7.67 2.35
C ILE A 65 -6.75 -9.01 1.86
N PRO A 66 -7.02 -10.03 2.72
CA PRO A 66 -7.63 -11.28 2.26
C PRO A 66 -8.98 -11.07 1.54
N GLY A 67 -9.86 -10.25 2.11
CA GLY A 67 -11.16 -9.95 1.51
C GLY A 67 -11.04 -9.20 0.19
N VAL A 68 -10.13 -8.24 0.09
CA VAL A 68 -9.85 -7.54 -1.18
C VAL A 68 -9.34 -8.52 -2.24
N LEU A 69 -8.39 -9.39 -1.90
CA LEU A 69 -7.86 -10.38 -2.85
C LEU A 69 -8.95 -11.38 -3.29
N ALA A 70 -9.85 -11.78 -2.38
CA ALA A 70 -11.00 -12.62 -2.73
C ALA A 70 -11.97 -11.92 -3.70
N GLN A 71 -12.25 -10.63 -3.48
CA GLN A 71 -13.06 -9.83 -4.39
C GLN A 71 -12.39 -9.65 -5.75
N ILE A 72 -11.07 -9.44 -5.79
CA ILE A 72 -10.28 -9.39 -7.02
C ILE A 72 -10.39 -10.72 -7.77
N ARG A 73 -10.18 -11.83 -7.07
CA ARG A 73 -10.29 -13.18 -7.65
C ARG A 73 -11.68 -13.43 -8.25
N ARG A 74 -12.75 -12.96 -7.59
CA ARG A 74 -14.13 -13.05 -8.09
C ARG A 74 -14.34 -12.22 -9.36
N ALA A 75 -13.79 -11.01 -9.39
CA ALA A 75 -13.96 -10.08 -10.52
C ALA A 75 -13.16 -10.50 -11.76
N LEU A 76 -12.05 -11.22 -11.57
CA LEU A 76 -11.24 -11.74 -12.67
C LEU A 76 -11.94 -12.90 -13.40
N LYS A 77 -11.89 -12.86 -14.73
CA LYS A 77 -12.23 -13.98 -15.60
C LYS A 77 -11.30 -15.17 -15.35
N PRO A 78 -11.67 -16.39 -15.80
CA PRO A 78 -10.72 -17.48 -15.96
C PRO A 78 -9.47 -17.00 -16.72
N ASP A 79 -8.29 -17.38 -16.25
CA ASP A 79 -6.97 -16.95 -16.76
C ASP A 79 -6.68 -15.43 -16.67
N GLY A 80 -7.50 -14.67 -15.94
CA GLY A 80 -7.25 -13.27 -15.65
C GLY A 80 -6.03 -13.06 -14.74
N LEU A 81 -5.37 -11.91 -14.88
CA LEU A 81 -4.12 -11.59 -14.19
C LEU A 81 -4.35 -10.58 -13.06
N PHE A 82 -3.75 -10.84 -11.90
CA PHE A 82 -3.59 -9.85 -10.84
C PHE A 82 -2.12 -9.44 -10.70
N LEU A 83 -1.87 -8.13 -10.68
CA LEU A 83 -0.56 -7.54 -10.37
C LEU A 83 -0.68 -6.64 -9.14
N GLY A 84 0.04 -7.00 -8.08
CA GLY A 84 0.12 -6.23 -6.85
C GLY A 84 1.55 -5.79 -6.57
N ALA A 85 1.74 -4.54 -6.17
CA ALA A 85 2.98 -4.08 -5.56
C ALA A 85 2.65 -3.38 -4.24
N LEU A 86 3.40 -3.68 -3.19
CA LEU A 86 3.19 -3.10 -1.86
C LEU A 86 4.53 -2.97 -1.14
N ALA A 87 4.62 -2.03 -0.21
CA ALA A 87 5.76 -1.94 0.68
C ALA A 87 5.82 -3.21 1.56
N GLY A 88 6.96 -3.90 1.52
CA GLY A 88 7.17 -5.17 2.21
C GLY A 88 7.94 -5.02 3.52
N ALA A 89 8.07 -6.14 4.23
CA ALA A 89 8.90 -6.26 5.43
C ALA A 89 10.30 -5.66 5.22
N GLY A 90 10.80 -4.93 6.21
CA GLY A 90 12.06 -4.18 6.12
C GLY A 90 11.88 -2.70 5.76
N THR A 91 10.71 -2.31 5.24
CA THR A 91 10.40 -0.90 4.97
C THR A 91 10.38 -0.09 6.27
N LEU A 92 11.11 1.04 6.31
CA LEU A 92 11.22 1.97 7.44
C LEU A 92 11.75 1.34 8.75
N SER A 93 12.54 0.26 8.67
CA SER A 93 13.12 -0.40 9.86
C SER A 93 13.98 0.54 10.69
N GLU A 94 14.89 1.29 10.07
CA GLU A 94 15.78 2.22 10.77
C GLU A 94 15.01 3.33 11.47
N LEU A 95 13.93 3.81 10.84
CA LEU A 95 13.01 4.78 11.43
C LEU A 95 12.32 4.20 12.68
N ARG A 96 11.78 2.98 12.55
CA ARG A 96 11.11 2.28 13.65
C ARG A 96 12.04 2.11 14.83
N GLU A 97 13.25 1.62 14.58
CA GLU A 97 14.26 1.36 15.61
C GLU A 97 14.71 2.65 16.31
N SER A 98 14.99 3.71 15.53
CA SER A 98 15.40 5.00 16.07
C SER A 98 14.34 5.62 16.99
N LEU A 99 13.07 5.60 16.56
CA LEU A 99 11.97 6.13 17.36
C LEU A 99 11.68 5.27 18.59
N LEU A 100 11.77 3.94 18.45
CA LEU A 100 11.61 3.00 19.57
C LEU A 100 12.65 3.27 20.66
N ALA A 101 13.92 3.41 20.27
CA ALA A 101 15.01 3.71 21.20
C ALA A 101 14.80 5.06 21.90
N ALA A 102 14.55 6.12 21.13
CA ALA A 102 14.38 7.47 21.67
C ALA A 102 13.16 7.59 22.62
N GLU A 103 12.02 6.98 22.28
CA GLU A 103 10.85 7.00 23.16
C GLU A 103 11.07 6.18 24.43
N THR A 104 11.73 5.03 24.32
CA THR A 104 12.07 4.20 25.48
C THR A 104 12.94 4.97 26.48
N GLU A 105 13.96 5.67 25.99
CA GLU A 105 14.86 6.48 26.82
C GLU A 105 14.14 7.68 27.46
N LEU A 106 13.36 8.43 26.67
CA LEU A 106 12.76 9.68 27.12
C LEU A 106 11.48 9.51 27.95
N TYR A 107 10.70 8.48 27.67
CA TYR A 107 9.35 8.32 28.21
C TYR A 107 9.14 7.01 28.96
N GLY A 108 10.13 6.12 29.00
CA GLY A 108 10.03 4.81 29.68
C GLY A 108 9.10 3.82 28.97
N GLY A 109 8.77 4.06 27.70
CA GLY A 109 7.90 3.22 26.88
C GLY A 109 7.79 3.75 25.46
N ALA A 110 7.23 2.94 24.55
CA ALA A 110 7.17 3.27 23.14
C ALA A 110 5.75 3.26 22.60
N SER A 111 5.48 4.14 21.64
CA SER A 111 4.22 4.22 20.93
C SER A 111 4.38 3.59 19.53
N PRO A 112 3.34 2.97 18.96
CA PRO A 112 3.45 2.47 17.59
C PRO A 112 3.57 3.67 16.62
N ARG A 113 4.71 3.72 15.89
CA ARG A 113 5.03 4.81 14.95
C ARG A 113 4.98 4.39 13.48
N VAL A 114 5.31 3.14 13.19
CA VAL A 114 5.43 2.59 11.84
C VAL A 114 4.50 1.39 11.69
N LEU A 115 3.73 1.35 10.61
CA LEU A 115 2.83 0.23 10.27
C LEU A 115 3.60 -1.08 10.13
N PRO A 116 3.04 -2.24 10.51
CA PRO A 116 3.61 -3.52 10.13
C PRO A 116 3.53 -3.69 8.61
N PHE A 117 4.58 -4.25 8.00
CA PHE A 117 4.61 -4.54 6.56
C PHE A 117 4.61 -6.06 6.34
N THR A 118 3.92 -6.50 5.30
CA THR A 118 3.78 -7.91 4.93
C THR A 118 5.10 -8.48 4.43
N ASP A 119 5.46 -9.69 4.86
CA ASP A 119 6.61 -10.41 4.30
C ASP A 119 6.23 -11.15 2.99
N VAL A 120 7.22 -11.55 2.20
CA VAL A 120 6.98 -12.19 0.90
C VAL A 120 6.28 -13.56 1.01
N ARG A 121 6.51 -14.29 2.11
CA ARG A 121 5.90 -15.60 2.34
C ARG A 121 4.42 -15.44 2.68
N ASP A 122 4.10 -14.48 3.53
CA ASP A 122 2.73 -14.10 3.87
C ASP A 122 1.99 -13.59 2.62
N ALA A 123 2.63 -12.76 1.79
CA ALA A 123 2.06 -12.31 0.53
C ALA A 123 1.73 -13.50 -0.40
N GLY A 124 2.66 -14.43 -0.58
CA GLY A 124 2.42 -15.66 -1.35
C GLY A 124 1.29 -16.52 -0.78
N ALA A 125 1.24 -16.67 0.54
CA ALA A 125 0.18 -17.41 1.23
C ALA A 125 -1.19 -16.74 1.08
N LEU A 126 -1.27 -15.40 1.13
CA LEU A 126 -2.49 -14.65 0.91
C LEU A 126 -3.04 -14.86 -0.50
N LEU A 127 -2.19 -14.85 -1.53
CA LEU A 127 -2.59 -15.13 -2.92
C LEU A 127 -3.16 -16.55 -3.07
N GLN A 128 -2.50 -17.55 -2.48
CA GLN A 128 -2.98 -18.94 -2.49
C GLN A 128 -4.34 -19.07 -1.79
N ARG A 129 -4.49 -18.46 -0.60
CA ARG A 129 -5.74 -18.49 0.17
C ARG A 129 -6.89 -17.78 -0.55
N ALA A 130 -6.59 -16.74 -1.33
CA ALA A 130 -7.57 -16.06 -2.16
C ALA A 130 -8.00 -16.88 -3.39
N GLY A 131 -7.35 -18.02 -3.68
CA GLY A 131 -7.67 -18.87 -4.82
C GLY A 131 -7.11 -18.38 -6.16
N LEU A 132 -6.09 -17.50 -6.13
CA LEU A 132 -5.31 -17.15 -7.31
C LEU A 132 -4.37 -18.31 -7.67
N ALA A 133 -4.40 -18.71 -8.93
CA ALA A 133 -3.52 -19.77 -9.44
C ALA A 133 -2.10 -19.22 -9.67
N LEU A 134 -1.10 -20.11 -9.57
CA LEU A 134 0.31 -19.82 -9.88
C LEU A 134 0.85 -18.53 -9.20
N PRO A 135 0.72 -18.40 -7.87
CA PRO A 135 1.15 -17.19 -7.19
C PRO A 135 2.66 -17.03 -7.26
N VAL A 136 3.09 -15.87 -7.72
CA VAL A 136 4.48 -15.43 -7.70
C VAL A 136 4.56 -14.24 -6.77
N ALA A 137 5.46 -14.32 -5.79
CA ALA A 137 5.78 -13.22 -4.90
C ALA A 137 7.31 -13.11 -4.82
N ASP A 138 7.82 -11.93 -5.09
CA ASP A 138 9.23 -11.58 -5.00
C ASP A 138 9.42 -10.33 -4.15
N VAL A 139 10.69 -9.98 -3.92
CA VAL A 139 11.08 -8.78 -3.18
C VAL A 139 12.15 -8.06 -3.97
N GLU A 140 11.91 -6.79 -4.24
CA GLU A 140 12.92 -5.86 -4.72
C GLU A 140 13.22 -4.83 -3.63
N THR A 141 14.49 -4.68 -3.26
CA THR A 141 14.91 -3.69 -2.26
C THR A 141 15.36 -2.41 -2.95
N VAL A 142 14.64 -1.32 -2.70
CA VAL A 142 15.01 0.02 -3.17
C VAL A 142 15.56 0.84 -2.00
N THR A 143 16.84 1.18 -2.03
CA THR A 143 17.47 2.01 -0.99
C THR A 143 17.32 3.50 -1.33
N VAL A 144 16.53 4.21 -0.52
CA VAL A 144 16.41 5.67 -0.59
C VAL A 144 17.17 6.30 0.57
N ARG A 145 17.99 7.33 0.29
CA ARG A 145 18.79 8.03 1.30
C ARG A 145 18.26 9.44 1.50
N TYR A 146 18.22 9.87 2.76
CA TYR A 146 17.81 11.21 3.17
C TYR A 146 18.90 11.83 4.04
N ASP A 147 19.13 13.13 3.86
CA ASP A 147 20.09 13.87 4.69
C ASP A 147 19.62 14.01 6.15
N SER A 148 18.31 13.89 6.39
CA SER A 148 17.73 13.92 7.72
C SER A 148 16.39 13.18 7.79
N LEU A 149 16.00 12.80 9.01
CA LEU A 149 14.67 12.27 9.32
C LEU A 149 13.54 13.19 8.83
N PHE A 150 13.76 14.50 8.82
CA PHE A 150 12.76 15.47 8.39
C PHE A 150 12.51 15.43 6.88
N GLY A 151 13.54 15.08 6.08
CA GLY A 151 13.37 14.83 4.64
C GLY A 151 12.47 13.63 4.40
N LEU A 152 12.76 12.50 5.07
CA LEU A 152 11.90 11.31 5.04
C LEU A 152 10.46 11.63 5.47
N ALA A 153 10.29 12.37 6.56
CA ALA A 153 8.97 12.72 7.07
C ALA A 153 8.18 13.65 6.13
N ALA A 154 8.87 14.51 5.36
CA ALA A 154 8.24 15.35 4.35
C ALA A 154 7.69 14.51 3.19
N ASP A 155 8.48 13.56 2.69
CA ASP A 155 8.07 12.68 1.58
C ASP A 155 6.94 11.75 2.00
N LEU A 156 7.01 11.13 3.19
CA LEU A 156 5.90 10.33 3.72
C LEU A 156 4.60 11.14 3.82
N ARG A 157 4.68 12.41 4.25
CA ARG A 157 3.50 13.30 4.28
C ARG A 157 2.99 13.61 2.88
N ALA A 158 3.88 13.86 1.93
CA ALA A 158 3.51 14.12 0.54
C ALA A 158 2.82 12.91 -0.11
N MET A 159 3.22 11.69 0.28
CA MET A 159 2.60 10.43 -0.14
C MET A 159 1.27 10.14 0.59
N GLY A 160 0.90 10.91 1.61
CA GLY A 160 -0.25 10.60 2.47
C GLY A 160 0.01 9.46 3.47
N GLU A 161 1.23 8.95 3.55
CA GLU A 161 1.70 7.87 4.43
C GLU A 161 1.98 8.39 5.85
N THR A 162 1.02 9.16 6.38
CA THR A 162 1.03 9.61 7.77
C THR A 162 0.41 8.56 8.68
N SER A 163 0.75 8.56 9.97
CA SER A 163 0.34 7.52 10.91
C SER A 163 -1.20 7.34 11.02
N PRO A 164 -1.77 6.20 10.58
CA PRO A 164 -3.20 5.88 10.71
C PRO A 164 -3.49 5.02 11.96
N LEU A 165 -2.48 4.75 12.78
CA LEU A 165 -2.55 3.81 13.90
C LEU A 165 -3.46 4.36 15.01
N LEU A 166 -4.41 3.55 15.47
CA LEU A 166 -5.37 3.93 16.52
C LEU A 166 -4.69 4.15 17.88
N ASP A 167 -3.76 3.27 18.23
CA ASP A 167 -3.05 3.28 19.53
C ASP A 167 -1.82 4.20 19.54
N ARG A 168 -1.69 5.08 18.54
CA ARG A 168 -0.59 6.05 18.49
C ARG A 168 -0.72 7.07 19.61
N SER A 169 0.42 7.56 20.08
CA SER A 169 0.49 8.66 21.02
C SER A 169 -0.11 9.91 20.38
N ARG A 170 -1.10 10.50 21.08
CA ARG A 170 -1.74 11.78 20.70
C ARG A 170 -0.99 12.99 21.27
N ARG A 171 0.08 12.75 22.05
CA ARG A 171 0.94 13.81 22.57
C ARG A 171 1.85 14.31 21.44
N PRO A 172 1.90 15.63 21.20
CA PRO A 172 2.85 16.20 20.25
C PRO A 172 4.29 15.79 20.61
N ALA A 173 5.07 15.42 19.59
CA ALA A 173 6.48 15.14 19.78
C ALA A 173 7.22 16.42 20.18
N THR A 174 8.09 16.32 21.19
CA THR A 174 8.96 17.43 21.60
C THR A 174 10.25 17.42 20.80
N ARG A 175 10.97 18.55 20.74
CA ARG A 175 12.29 18.62 20.08
C ARG A 175 13.27 17.59 20.61
N ARG A 176 13.15 17.21 21.89
CA ARG A 176 14.01 16.18 22.52
C ARG A 176 13.88 14.81 21.86
N LEU A 177 12.72 14.49 21.27
CA LEU A 177 12.53 13.21 20.57
C LEU A 177 13.37 13.10 19.29
N PHE A 178 13.74 14.25 18.71
CA PHE A 178 14.46 14.33 17.43
C PHE A 178 15.85 14.97 17.58
N ALA A 179 16.33 15.09 18.82
CA ALA A 179 17.60 15.72 19.16
C ALA A 179 18.77 14.75 19.00
#